data_AF-W4MBH6-F1
#
_entry.id   AF-W4MBH6-F1
#
_cell.length_a   1.000
_cell.length_b   1.000
_cell.length_c   1.000
_cell.angle_alpha   90.00
_cell.angle_beta   90.00
_cell.angle_gamma   90.00
#
_symmetry.space_group_name_H-M   'P 1'
#
loop_
_entity.id
_entity.type
_entity.pdbx_description
1 polymer ?
#
loop_
_entity_poly.entity_id
_entity_poly.type
_entity_poly.pdbx_seq_one_letter_code
_entity_poly.pdbx_strand_id
1 'polypeptide(L)'
;MFTRIQIQTVSWCNRSCAFCPSGKFPVDKTFMSLDVYHRVIDQLRDVNFSGRISPYLMNESLLDKRLPALIAYARQQCPQSWIAINTNGDALSESLAERLFEAGLNCMDVNAYDDTSQYEAYMALAERMVARYPEIQLTSGYLDPNFNAPDLPRHSKLLHCRDMSDWERRFNDKLDVEDLINRSGNVPGARHVAEPLALGCERPFQQMYVNHRGEAVLCCNDWRFEVVMGDTAEAPLHEIWNNDKYRTYREHLQRQDRHLPLCASCDYRGQVRED
;
A
#
# COMPACT_ATOMS: atom_id res chain seq x y z
N MET A 1 -8.90 -16.84 0.62
CA MET A 1 -7.69 -16.15 0.11
C MET A 1 -7.83 -14.67 0.43
N PHE A 2 -6.73 -13.92 0.63
CA PHE A 2 -6.78 -12.45 0.67
C PHE A 2 -7.30 -11.89 -0.66
N THR A 3 -7.79 -10.64 -0.65
CA THR A 3 -8.26 -9.93 -1.86
C THR A 3 -7.26 -8.89 -2.35
N ARG A 4 -6.22 -8.59 -1.56
CA ARG A 4 -5.22 -7.56 -1.86
C ARG A 4 -3.83 -7.97 -1.40
N ILE A 5 -2.81 -7.55 -2.13
CA ILE A 5 -1.41 -7.72 -1.73
C ILE A 5 -0.61 -6.44 -2.02
N GLN A 6 0.18 -6.03 -1.03
CA GLN A 6 1.20 -4.99 -1.18
C GLN A 6 2.59 -5.62 -1.14
N ILE A 7 3.46 -5.23 -2.08
CA ILE A 7 4.78 -5.81 -2.30
C ILE A 7 5.79 -4.67 -2.29
N GLN A 8 6.63 -4.62 -1.27
CA GLN A 8 7.64 -3.58 -1.12
C GLN A 8 8.79 -3.80 -2.11
N THR A 9 8.81 -3.05 -3.21
CA THR A 9 9.82 -3.19 -4.27
C THR A 9 11.17 -2.55 -3.91
N VAL A 10 11.15 -1.49 -3.10
CA VAL A 10 12.33 -0.83 -2.53
C VAL A 10 12.13 -0.52 -1.06
N SER A 11 13.19 -0.54 -0.26
CA SER A 11 13.10 -0.41 1.20
C SER A 11 12.94 1.03 1.72
N TRP A 12 13.09 2.05 0.88
CA TRP A 12 13.17 3.45 1.31
C TRP A 12 12.24 4.40 0.55
N CYS A 13 12.07 5.60 1.12
CA CYS A 13 11.44 6.75 0.49
C CYS A 13 12.42 7.93 0.54
N ASN A 14 12.29 8.86 -0.40
CA ASN A 14 13.10 10.08 -0.51
C ASN A 14 12.56 11.23 0.34
N ARG A 15 11.46 11.03 1.07
CA ARG A 15 10.85 12.01 1.98
C ARG A 15 10.86 11.52 3.44
N SER A 16 10.73 12.50 4.35
CA SER A 16 10.73 12.30 5.81
C SER A 16 9.56 13.00 6.51
N CYS A 17 8.35 12.86 5.96
CA CYS A 17 7.13 13.54 6.44
C CYS A 17 6.90 13.32 7.95
N ALA A 18 6.33 14.32 8.65
CA ALA A 18 6.14 14.25 10.10
C ALA A 18 5.31 13.04 10.58
N PHE A 19 4.28 12.67 9.79
CA PHE A 19 3.33 11.59 10.06
C PHE A 19 3.77 10.20 9.56
N CYS A 20 5.01 10.06 9.09
CA CYS A 20 5.51 8.83 8.47
C CYS A 20 6.77 8.33 9.18
N PRO A 21 6.95 7.01 9.36
CA PRO A 21 8.19 6.46 9.94
C PRO A 21 9.40 6.62 9.01
N SER A 22 9.17 6.83 7.71
CA SER A 22 10.24 7.04 6.72
C SER A 22 11.16 8.20 7.10
N GLY A 23 12.47 7.98 6.97
CA GLY A 23 13.49 8.98 7.28
C GLY A 23 13.67 9.27 8.79
N LYS A 24 12.94 8.58 9.68
CA LYS A 24 13.09 8.72 11.14
C LYS A 24 13.99 7.64 11.75
N PHE A 25 14.19 6.53 11.05
CA PHE A 25 15.06 5.44 11.46
C PHE A 25 15.98 5.03 10.30
N PRO A 26 17.18 4.51 10.58
CA PRO A 26 18.08 4.01 9.55
C PRO A 26 17.43 2.83 8.81
N VAL A 27 17.59 2.81 7.49
CA VAL A 27 17.19 1.70 6.62
C VAL A 27 18.31 1.39 5.66
N ASP A 28 18.63 0.11 5.50
CA ASP A 28 19.50 -0.33 4.41
C ASP A 28 18.73 -0.21 3.10
N LYS A 29 19.21 0.67 2.22
CA LYS A 29 18.58 0.94 0.92
C LYS A 29 18.79 -0.26 0.00
N THR A 30 17.74 -1.06 -0.13
CA THR A 30 17.77 -2.32 -0.85
C THR A 30 16.57 -2.43 -1.77
N PHE A 31 16.80 -3.09 -2.89
CA PHE A 31 15.77 -3.47 -3.83
C PHE A 31 15.32 -4.88 -3.48
N MET A 32 14.02 -5.16 -3.62
CA MET A 32 13.57 -6.54 -3.78
C MET A 32 14.23 -7.12 -5.05
N SER A 33 14.79 -8.33 -4.94
CA SER A 33 15.36 -9.01 -6.10
C SER A 33 14.25 -9.41 -7.08
N LEU A 34 14.60 -9.51 -8.37
CA LEU A 34 13.63 -9.95 -9.37
C LEU A 34 13.14 -11.38 -9.09
N ASP A 35 14.01 -12.26 -8.60
CA ASP A 35 13.63 -13.62 -8.24
C ASP A 35 12.58 -13.67 -7.13
N VAL A 36 12.71 -12.82 -6.10
CA VAL A 36 11.71 -12.72 -5.03
C VAL A 36 10.40 -12.14 -5.60
N TYR A 37 10.48 -11.08 -6.39
CA TYR A 37 9.28 -10.47 -6.99
C TYR A 37 8.53 -11.44 -7.91
N HIS A 38 9.23 -12.11 -8.83
CA HIS A 38 8.66 -13.09 -9.75
C HIS A 38 8.04 -14.26 -8.97
N ARG A 39 8.73 -14.78 -7.94
CA ARG A 39 8.19 -15.83 -7.08
C ARG A 39 6.85 -15.45 -6.46
N VAL A 40 6.74 -14.24 -5.91
CA VAL A 40 5.48 -13.74 -5.34
C VAL A 40 4.39 -13.67 -6.41
N ILE A 41 4.67 -13.08 -7.56
CA ILE A 41 3.69 -12.92 -8.65
C ILE A 41 3.28 -14.27 -9.27
N ASP A 42 4.22 -15.20 -9.44
CA ASP A 42 3.95 -16.52 -9.98
C ASP A 42 3.02 -17.32 -9.08
N GLN A 43 3.21 -17.24 -7.76
CA GLN A 43 2.29 -17.86 -6.80
C GLN A 43 0.88 -17.24 -6.84
N LEU A 44 0.74 -15.95 -7.18
CA LEU A 44 -0.57 -15.32 -7.41
C LEU A 44 -1.21 -15.83 -8.70
N ARG A 45 -0.44 -16.01 -9.78
CA ARG A 45 -0.91 -16.63 -11.03
C ARG A 45 -1.44 -18.03 -10.77
N ASP A 46 -0.70 -18.85 -10.03
CA ASP A 46 -1.02 -20.27 -9.82
C ASP A 46 -2.38 -20.49 -9.12
N VAL A 47 -2.87 -19.46 -8.42
CA VAL A 47 -4.20 -19.46 -7.77
C VAL A 47 -5.23 -18.61 -8.52
N ASN A 48 -4.94 -18.19 -9.74
CA ASN A 48 -5.76 -17.29 -10.56
C ASN A 48 -6.17 -16.01 -9.81
N PHE A 49 -5.23 -15.41 -9.07
CA PHE A 49 -5.51 -14.22 -8.29
C PHE A 49 -6.06 -13.10 -9.18
N SER A 50 -7.22 -12.57 -8.78
CA SER A 50 -7.92 -11.50 -9.49
C SER A 50 -8.18 -10.28 -8.60
N GLY A 51 -7.47 -10.19 -7.47
CA GLY A 51 -7.58 -9.08 -6.53
C GLY A 51 -6.69 -7.90 -6.90
N ARG A 52 -6.35 -7.07 -5.91
CA ARG A 52 -5.41 -5.94 -6.08
C ARG A 52 -3.98 -6.37 -5.85
N ILE A 53 -3.09 -6.04 -6.80
CA ILE A 53 -1.64 -6.12 -6.65
C ILE A 53 -1.09 -4.70 -6.57
N SER A 54 -0.32 -4.42 -5.53
CA SER A 54 0.31 -3.11 -5.32
C SER A 54 1.81 -3.26 -5.15
N PRO A 55 2.64 -2.93 -6.18
CA PRO A 55 4.10 -2.99 -6.10
C PRO A 55 4.70 -1.80 -5.32
N TYR A 56 4.17 -1.58 -4.11
CA TYR A 56 4.67 -0.70 -3.07
C TYR A 56 4.17 -1.18 -1.70
N LEU A 57 4.78 -0.69 -0.62
CA LEU A 57 4.30 -0.89 0.74
C LEU A 57 4.57 0.36 1.60
N MET A 58 5.79 0.48 2.12
CA MET A 58 6.25 1.54 3.02
C MET A 58 7.46 2.24 2.42
N ASN A 59 7.32 2.62 1.15
CA ASN A 59 8.38 3.16 0.32
C ASN A 59 7.84 4.20 -0.66
N GLU A 60 8.74 4.92 -1.34
CA GLU A 60 8.35 5.67 -2.54
C GLU A 60 8.43 4.74 -3.75
N SER A 61 7.31 4.54 -4.44
CA SER A 61 7.20 3.56 -5.53
C SER A 61 8.06 3.96 -6.73
N LEU A 62 8.12 5.25 -7.07
CA LEU A 62 8.83 5.73 -8.26
C LEU A 62 10.36 5.73 -8.10
N LEU A 63 10.89 5.42 -6.92
CA LEU A 63 12.34 5.20 -6.75
C LEU A 63 12.79 3.86 -7.34
N ASP A 64 11.89 2.89 -7.51
CA ASP A 64 12.20 1.69 -8.28
C ASP A 64 12.09 1.97 -9.78
N LYS A 65 13.22 2.28 -10.43
CA LYS A 65 13.27 2.52 -11.88
C LYS A 65 12.83 1.31 -12.71
N ARG A 66 12.78 0.11 -12.11
CA ARG A 66 12.28 -1.12 -12.75
C ARG A 66 10.76 -1.22 -12.71
N LEU A 67 10.07 -0.33 -12.00
CA LEU A 67 8.63 -0.41 -11.75
C LEU A 67 7.77 -0.66 -13.01
N PRO A 68 8.00 -0.02 -14.19
CA PRO A 68 7.27 -0.38 -15.40
C PRO A 68 7.43 -1.86 -15.79
N ALA A 69 8.63 -2.43 -15.69
CA ALA A 69 8.87 -3.85 -15.98
C ALA A 69 8.22 -4.77 -14.94
N LEU A 70 8.24 -4.38 -13.66
CA LEU A 70 7.57 -5.13 -12.58
C LEU A 70 6.05 -5.17 -12.80
N ILE A 71 5.45 -4.02 -13.16
CA ILE A 71 4.02 -3.92 -13.50
C ILE A 71 3.69 -4.76 -14.73
N ALA A 72 4.50 -4.69 -15.78
CA ALA A 72 4.31 -5.49 -16.99
C ALA A 72 4.33 -6.99 -16.69
N TYR A 73 5.27 -7.45 -15.85
CA TYR A 73 5.33 -8.83 -15.39
C TYR A 73 4.07 -9.22 -14.62
N ALA A 74 3.66 -8.42 -13.63
CA ALA A 74 2.44 -8.66 -12.86
C ALA A 74 1.18 -8.70 -13.74
N ARG A 75 1.07 -7.81 -14.74
CA ARG A 75 -0.04 -7.81 -15.70
C ARG A 75 -0.04 -9.07 -16.57
N GLN A 76 1.12 -9.50 -17.05
CA GLN A 76 1.25 -10.70 -17.86
C GLN A 76 0.84 -11.96 -17.09
N GLN A 77 1.32 -12.12 -15.86
CA GLN A 77 1.05 -13.30 -15.04
C GLN A 77 -0.35 -13.28 -14.42
N CYS A 78 -0.89 -12.10 -14.07
CA CYS A 78 -2.18 -11.93 -13.41
C CYS A 78 -3.08 -10.98 -14.22
N PRO A 79 -3.54 -11.37 -15.43
CA PRO A 79 -4.24 -10.46 -16.37
C PRO A 79 -5.55 -9.90 -15.81
N GLN A 80 -6.17 -10.61 -14.86
CA GLN A 80 -7.45 -10.24 -14.24
C GLN A 80 -7.30 -9.41 -12.95
N SER A 81 -6.07 -9.18 -12.49
CA SER A 81 -5.81 -8.40 -11.27
C SER A 81 -5.85 -6.90 -11.53
N TRP A 82 -6.21 -6.15 -10.49
CA TRP A 82 -6.12 -4.70 -10.46
C TRP A 82 -4.73 -4.28 -9.97
N ILE A 83 -3.98 -3.51 -10.76
CA ILE A 83 -2.62 -3.09 -10.40
C ILE A 83 -2.62 -1.61 -10.05
N ALA A 84 -2.21 -1.27 -8.82
CA ALA A 84 -2.28 0.10 -8.34
C ALA A 84 -1.05 0.51 -7.52
N ILE A 85 -0.60 1.74 -7.68
CA ILE A 85 0.52 2.32 -6.92
C ILE A 85 0.12 3.61 -6.23
N ASN A 86 0.81 3.91 -5.12
CA ASN A 86 0.81 5.23 -4.50
C ASN A 86 2.22 5.83 -4.64
N THR A 87 2.30 7.14 -4.84
CA THR A 87 3.56 7.88 -4.98
C THR A 87 3.44 9.27 -4.35
N ASN A 88 4.55 9.82 -3.87
CA ASN A 88 4.69 11.23 -3.53
C ASN A 88 4.84 12.15 -4.75
N GLY A 89 5.05 11.59 -5.94
CA GLY A 89 5.12 12.33 -7.20
C GLY A 89 6.45 13.02 -7.50
N ASP A 90 7.45 12.99 -6.61
CA ASP A 90 8.71 13.75 -6.80
C ASP A 90 9.49 13.35 -8.05
N ALA A 91 9.44 12.06 -8.40
CA ALA A 91 10.08 11.51 -9.60
C ALA A 91 9.11 11.39 -10.78
N LEU A 92 7.86 11.86 -10.65
CA LEU A 92 6.84 11.70 -11.67
C LEU A 92 7.09 12.65 -12.85
N SER A 93 6.99 12.10 -14.05
CA SER A 93 6.96 12.84 -15.31
C SER A 93 5.90 12.25 -16.22
N GLU A 94 5.45 13.00 -17.23
CA GLU A 94 4.47 12.51 -18.22
C GLU A 94 4.97 11.22 -18.90
N SER A 95 6.24 11.16 -19.29
CA SER A 95 6.83 9.96 -19.91
C SER A 95 6.92 8.78 -18.94
N LEU A 96 7.13 9.02 -17.64
CA LEU A 96 7.07 7.93 -16.66
C LEU A 96 5.63 7.46 -16.45
N ALA A 97 4.68 8.37 -16.32
CA ALA A 97 3.25 8.05 -16.19
C ALA A 97 2.75 7.22 -17.37
N GLU A 98 3.05 7.64 -18.60
CA GLU A 98 2.76 6.91 -19.84
C GLU A 98 3.28 5.47 -19.76
N ARG A 99 4.58 5.27 -19.52
CA ARG A 99 5.19 3.94 -19.44
C ARG A 99 4.57 3.05 -18.36
N LEU A 100 4.14 3.62 -17.24
CA LEU A 100 3.46 2.87 -16.18
C LEU A 100 2.07 2.40 -16.63
N PHE A 101 1.27 3.27 -17.26
CA PHE A 101 -0.05 2.89 -17.78
C PHE A 101 0.05 1.94 -18.98
N GLU A 102 1.03 2.10 -19.86
CA GLU A 102 1.32 1.17 -20.96
C GLU A 102 1.73 -0.22 -20.46
N ALA A 103 2.49 -0.29 -19.35
CA ALA A 103 2.82 -1.55 -18.69
C ALA A 103 1.61 -2.29 -18.10
N GLY A 104 0.44 -1.64 -18.04
CA GLY A 104 -0.80 -2.23 -17.54
C GLY A 104 -1.17 -1.82 -16.12
N LEU A 105 -0.66 -0.68 -15.63
CA LEU A 105 -1.14 -0.06 -14.39
C LEU A 105 -2.61 0.34 -14.54
N ASN A 106 -3.43 0.01 -13.54
CA ASN A 106 -4.81 0.48 -13.48
C ASN A 106 -4.94 1.81 -12.75
N CYS A 107 -4.18 2.04 -11.67
CA CYS A 107 -4.37 3.22 -10.84
C CYS A 107 -3.05 3.79 -10.33
N MET A 108 -2.88 5.10 -10.47
CA MET A 108 -1.81 5.85 -9.83
C MET A 108 -2.41 6.91 -8.90
N ASP A 109 -2.08 6.85 -7.61
CA ASP A 109 -2.46 7.84 -6.60
C ASP A 109 -1.25 8.69 -6.22
N VAL A 110 -1.26 9.95 -6.65
CA VAL A 110 -0.19 10.94 -6.47
C VAL A 110 -0.52 11.86 -5.30
N ASN A 111 0.33 11.87 -4.29
CA ASN A 111 0.08 12.56 -3.03
C ASN A 111 0.95 13.81 -2.90
N ALA A 112 0.32 14.99 -2.94
CA ALA A 112 1.01 16.26 -2.71
C ALA A 112 1.09 16.55 -1.21
N TYR A 113 2.30 16.56 -0.65
CA TYR A 113 2.55 16.71 0.78
C TYR A 113 3.08 18.08 1.21
N ASP A 114 3.52 18.93 0.27
CA ASP A 114 4.19 20.20 0.56
C ASP A 114 3.18 21.33 0.74
N ASP A 115 2.68 21.88 -0.37
CA ASP A 115 1.71 22.97 -0.39
C ASP A 115 0.73 22.80 -1.56
N THR A 116 -0.27 23.68 -1.63
CA THR A 116 -1.27 23.65 -2.69
C THR A 116 -0.66 23.81 -4.09
N SER A 117 0.50 24.47 -4.24
CA SER A 117 1.16 24.60 -5.54
C SER A 117 1.72 23.28 -6.06
N GLN A 118 2.18 22.39 -5.16
CA GLN A 118 2.57 21.03 -5.54
C GLN A 118 1.35 20.24 -6.06
N TYR A 119 0.21 20.35 -5.37
CA TYR A 119 -1.03 19.72 -5.82
C TYR A 119 -1.47 20.25 -7.18
N GLU A 120 -1.46 21.57 -7.38
CA GLU A 120 -1.77 22.21 -8.67
C GLU A 120 -0.82 21.73 -9.78
N ALA A 121 0.47 21.56 -9.49
CA ALA A 121 1.44 21.04 -10.46
C ALA A 121 1.14 19.59 -10.87
N TYR A 122 0.77 18.73 -9.91
CA TYR A 122 0.37 17.35 -10.19
C TYR A 122 -0.96 17.27 -10.94
N MET A 123 -1.93 18.12 -10.60
CA MET A 123 -3.18 18.25 -11.34
C MET A 123 -2.94 18.70 -12.78
N ALA A 124 -2.12 19.71 -13.01
CA ALA A 124 -1.78 20.17 -14.36
C ALA A 124 -1.08 19.08 -15.19
N LEU A 125 -0.20 18.28 -14.57
CA LEU A 125 0.39 17.11 -15.22
C LEU A 125 -0.69 16.08 -15.58
N ALA A 126 -1.60 15.78 -14.65
CA ALA A 126 -2.67 14.83 -14.85
C ALA A 126 -3.64 15.25 -15.95
N GLU A 127 -4.00 16.53 -16.03
CA GLU A 127 -4.82 17.09 -17.10
C GLU A 127 -4.16 16.92 -18.48
N ARG A 128 -2.84 17.17 -18.58
CA ARG A 128 -2.10 16.93 -19.82
C ARG A 128 -2.04 15.44 -20.19
N MET A 129 -1.91 14.56 -19.20
CA MET A 129 -1.98 13.11 -19.41
C MET A 129 -3.35 12.69 -19.96
N VAL A 130 -4.45 13.13 -19.35
CA VAL A 130 -5.81 12.81 -19.82
C VAL A 130 -6.11 13.41 -21.19
N ALA A 131 -5.62 14.62 -21.47
CA ALA A 131 -5.76 15.24 -22.79
C ALA A 131 -5.01 14.46 -23.89
N ARG A 132 -3.88 13.83 -23.56
CA ARG A 132 -3.07 13.04 -24.50
C ARG A 132 -3.54 11.59 -24.62
N TYR A 133 -4.03 11.00 -23.53
CA TYR A 133 -4.46 9.60 -23.44
C TYR A 133 -5.91 9.54 -22.89
N PRO A 134 -6.93 9.65 -23.76
CA PRO A 134 -8.33 9.73 -23.36
C PRO A 134 -8.85 8.50 -22.58
N GLU A 135 -8.14 7.37 -22.63
CA GLU A 135 -8.48 6.20 -21.84
C GLU A 135 -8.09 6.32 -20.35
N ILE A 136 -7.21 7.28 -20.01
CA ILE A 136 -6.87 7.62 -18.63
C ILE A 136 -7.94 8.58 -18.11
N GLN A 137 -8.51 8.25 -16.96
CA GLN A 137 -9.51 9.07 -16.31
C GLN A 137 -8.90 9.75 -15.09
N LEU A 138 -9.03 11.08 -15.05
CA LEU A 138 -8.79 11.85 -13.83
C LEU A 138 -9.95 11.60 -12.87
N THR A 139 -9.63 11.19 -11.65
CA THR A 139 -10.63 11.01 -10.60
C THR A 139 -10.25 11.84 -9.38
N SER A 140 -11.27 12.38 -8.71
CA SER A 140 -11.15 13.17 -7.49
C SER A 140 -12.05 12.52 -6.44
N GLY A 141 -11.55 11.47 -5.79
CA GLY A 141 -12.37 10.69 -4.87
C GLY A 141 -11.64 9.49 -4.31
N TYR A 142 -12.05 9.07 -3.11
CA TYR A 142 -11.57 7.83 -2.52
C TYR A 142 -12.05 6.64 -3.36
N LEU A 143 -11.13 6.00 -4.07
CA LEU A 143 -11.41 4.73 -4.72
C LEU A 143 -11.48 3.65 -3.64
N ASP A 144 -12.58 2.89 -3.60
CA ASP A 144 -12.73 1.75 -2.69
C ASP A 144 -11.45 0.93 -2.72
N PRO A 145 -10.79 0.68 -1.57
CA PRO A 145 -9.52 -0.02 -1.53
C PRO A 145 -9.67 -1.47 -1.97
N ASN A 146 -10.89 -2.02 -2.00
CA ASN A 146 -11.22 -3.32 -2.58
C ASN A 146 -11.52 -3.27 -4.08
N PHE A 147 -11.72 -2.07 -4.65
CA PHE A 147 -12.11 -1.83 -6.04
C PHE A 147 -13.31 -2.70 -6.46
N ASN A 148 -14.24 -2.94 -5.52
CA ASN A 148 -15.45 -3.73 -5.76
C ASN A 148 -16.56 -2.90 -6.42
N ALA A 149 -16.26 -1.68 -6.88
CA ALA A 149 -17.23 -0.86 -7.57
C ALA A 149 -17.71 -1.61 -8.82
N PRO A 150 -18.98 -2.06 -8.86
CA PRO A 150 -19.50 -2.87 -9.96
C PRO A 150 -19.42 -2.14 -11.30
N ASP A 151 -19.35 -0.81 -11.26
CA ASP A 151 -19.33 0.09 -12.41
C ASP A 151 -17.91 0.49 -12.87
N LEU A 152 -16.84 0.00 -12.24
CA LEU A 152 -15.45 0.25 -12.67
C LEU A 152 -14.96 -0.91 -13.54
N PRO A 153 -14.78 -0.72 -14.86
CA PRO A 153 -14.17 -1.73 -15.71
C PRO A 153 -12.81 -2.18 -15.16
N ARG A 154 -12.55 -3.49 -15.13
CA ARG A 154 -11.28 -4.07 -14.64
C ARG A 154 -10.03 -3.53 -15.34
N HIS A 155 -10.18 -3.00 -16.54
CA HIS A 155 -9.12 -2.42 -17.36
C HIS A 155 -9.09 -0.89 -17.36
N SER A 156 -9.85 -0.25 -16.48
CA SER A 156 -9.80 1.20 -16.30
C SER A 156 -8.39 1.66 -15.93
N LYS A 157 -8.02 2.83 -16.45
CA LYS A 157 -6.79 3.55 -16.12
C LYS A 157 -7.18 4.83 -15.39
N LEU A 158 -6.80 4.93 -14.13
CA LEU A 158 -7.17 6.01 -13.22
C LEU A 158 -5.92 6.75 -12.77
N LEU A 159 -5.96 8.08 -12.88
CA LEU A 159 -4.97 8.97 -12.31
C LEU A 159 -5.66 9.82 -11.25
N HIS A 160 -5.18 9.73 -10.02
CA HIS A 160 -5.69 10.48 -8.88
C HIS A 160 -4.57 11.36 -8.33
N CYS A 161 -4.89 12.61 -8.04
CA CYS A 161 -4.02 13.51 -7.30
C CYS A 161 -4.73 13.91 -6.01
N ARG A 162 -4.04 13.79 -4.87
CA ARG A 162 -4.57 14.16 -3.55
C ARG A 162 -3.82 15.36 -3.02
N ASP A 163 -4.57 16.38 -2.61
CA ASP A 163 -4.05 17.46 -1.80
C ASP A 163 -3.90 16.98 -0.35
N MET A 164 -2.66 16.78 0.08
CA MET A 164 -2.28 16.38 1.42
C MET A 164 -1.38 17.44 2.07
N SER A 165 -1.37 18.67 1.56
CA SER A 165 -0.54 19.78 2.06
C SER A 165 -0.81 20.10 3.55
N ASP A 166 -2.05 19.92 4.00
CA ASP A 166 -2.44 20.17 5.38
C ASP A 166 -2.09 19.00 6.34
N TRP A 167 -1.61 17.86 5.83
CA TRP A 167 -1.43 16.65 6.65
C TRP A 167 -0.41 16.83 7.78
N GLU A 168 0.68 17.55 7.55
CA GLU A 168 1.67 17.80 8.59
C GLU A 168 1.09 18.63 9.73
N ARG A 169 0.34 19.71 9.41
CA ARG A 169 -0.37 20.49 10.42
C ARG A 169 -1.35 19.62 11.19
N ARG A 170 -2.21 18.87 10.49
CA ARG A 170 -3.19 17.95 11.11
C ARG A 170 -2.54 16.95 12.07
N PHE A 171 -1.39 16.41 11.70
CA PHE A 171 -0.62 15.49 12.54
C PHE A 171 -0.01 16.19 13.77
N ASN A 172 0.56 17.38 13.59
CA ASN A 172 1.15 18.16 14.67
C ASN A 172 0.08 18.60 15.68
N ASP A 173 -1.08 19.05 15.18
CA ASP A 173 -2.26 19.46 15.95
C ASP A 173 -3.02 18.28 16.58
N LYS A 174 -2.61 17.03 16.31
CA LYS A 174 -3.25 15.78 16.79
C LYS A 174 -4.72 15.68 16.40
N LEU A 175 -5.10 16.20 15.24
CA LEU A 175 -6.47 16.11 14.74
C LEU A 175 -6.85 14.66 14.48
N ASP A 176 -8.11 14.32 14.78
CA ASP A 176 -8.64 12.97 14.59
C ASP A 176 -9.02 12.71 13.13
N VAL A 177 -8.03 12.37 12.32
CA VAL A 177 -8.18 12.04 10.89
C VAL A 177 -7.95 10.55 10.69
N GLU A 178 -8.90 9.88 10.07
CA GLU A 178 -8.93 8.41 9.89
C GLU A 178 -7.65 7.85 9.23
N ASP A 179 -7.13 8.55 8.22
CA ASP A 179 -5.93 8.13 7.49
C ASP A 179 -4.59 8.51 8.19
N LEU A 180 -4.64 9.39 9.20
CA LEU A 180 -3.46 9.79 10.00
C LEU A 180 -3.35 8.96 11.27
N ILE A 181 -3.06 7.68 11.06
CA ILE A 181 -2.81 6.70 12.12
C ILE A 181 -1.39 6.76 12.67
N ASN A 182 -1.20 6.32 13.90
CA ASN A 182 0.07 6.31 14.61
C ASN A 182 1.07 5.25 14.14
N ARG A 183 0.71 4.43 13.14
CA ARG A 183 1.50 3.30 12.62
C ARG A 183 1.96 2.35 13.72
N SER A 184 1.07 2.02 14.65
CA SER A 184 1.39 1.17 15.80
C SER A 184 2.52 1.74 16.67
N GLY A 185 2.59 3.07 16.78
CA GLY A 185 3.63 3.77 17.53
C GLY A 185 4.96 3.91 16.78
N ASN A 186 5.03 3.56 15.50
CA ASN A 186 6.27 3.68 14.71
C ASN A 186 6.57 5.11 14.24
N VAL A 187 5.72 6.11 14.55
CA VAL A 187 5.97 7.51 14.18
C VAL A 187 6.25 8.35 15.43
N PRO A 188 7.45 8.96 15.54
CA PRO A 188 7.75 9.89 16.61
C PRO A 188 6.73 11.04 16.69
N GLY A 189 6.18 11.27 17.88
CA GLY A 189 5.20 12.32 18.11
C GLY A 189 3.79 11.98 17.64
N ALA A 190 3.50 10.77 17.16
CA ALA A 190 2.12 10.37 16.88
C ALA A 190 1.27 10.25 18.16
N ARG A 191 -0.05 10.17 17.99
CA ARG A 191 -0.96 9.88 19.09
C ARG A 191 -0.68 8.47 19.63
N HIS A 192 -0.69 8.32 20.94
CA HIS A 192 -0.54 7.03 21.61
C HIS A 192 -1.90 6.59 22.16
N VAL A 193 -2.19 5.30 22.03
CA VAL A 193 -3.29 4.67 22.76
C VAL A 193 -2.78 4.32 24.15
N ALA A 194 -3.53 4.68 25.19
CA ALA A 194 -3.16 4.36 26.57
C ALA A 194 -3.33 2.85 26.85
N GLU A 195 -4.35 2.25 26.25
CA GLU A 195 -4.65 0.82 26.30
C GLU A 195 -5.01 0.33 24.89
N PRO A 196 -4.83 -0.97 24.59
CA PRO A 196 -5.26 -1.54 23.32
C PRO A 196 -6.74 -1.24 23.03
N LEU A 197 -7.05 -0.76 21.82
CA LEU A 197 -8.43 -0.47 21.45
C LEU A 197 -9.28 -1.75 21.48
N ALA A 198 -10.44 -1.71 22.14
CA ALA A 198 -11.45 -2.76 22.11
C ALA A 198 -12.23 -2.76 20.78
N LEU A 199 -11.51 -2.90 19.67
CA LEU A 199 -12.01 -2.91 18.31
C LEU A 199 -11.33 -4.02 17.52
N GLY A 200 -12.04 -4.64 16.58
CA GLY A 200 -11.41 -5.55 15.64
C GLY A 200 -10.65 -4.86 14.51
N CYS A 201 -10.18 -5.61 13.53
CA CYS A 201 -9.49 -5.07 12.35
C CYS A 201 -9.64 -6.02 11.15
N GLU A 202 -10.10 -5.49 10.03
CA GLU A 202 -10.32 -6.23 8.78
C GLU A 202 -9.04 -6.54 8.00
N ARG A 203 -7.94 -5.81 8.25
CA ARG A 203 -6.73 -5.90 7.40
C ARG A 203 -6.17 -7.33 7.30
N PRO A 204 -5.98 -8.10 8.40
CA PRO A 204 -5.44 -9.46 8.31
C PRO A 204 -6.40 -10.49 7.69
N PHE A 205 -7.65 -10.09 7.37
CA PHE A 205 -8.62 -10.91 6.66
C PHE A 205 -8.68 -10.62 5.16
N GLN A 206 -8.18 -9.46 4.73
CA GLN A 206 -8.37 -8.97 3.37
C GLN A 206 -7.05 -8.73 2.62
N GLN A 207 -5.96 -8.43 3.33
CA GLN A 207 -4.74 -7.94 2.71
C GLN A 207 -3.48 -8.63 3.23
N MET A 208 -2.64 -9.06 2.30
CA MET A 208 -1.28 -9.52 2.55
C MET A 208 -0.27 -8.40 2.28
N TYR A 209 0.81 -8.38 3.05
CA TYR A 209 1.89 -7.40 2.93
C TYR A 209 3.21 -8.15 2.88
N VAL A 210 3.97 -7.96 1.81
CA VAL A 210 5.28 -8.60 1.60
C VAL A 210 6.35 -7.52 1.57
N ASN A 211 7.33 -7.61 2.45
CA ASN A 211 8.44 -6.66 2.49
C ASN A 211 9.48 -6.93 1.40
N HIS A 212 10.50 -6.09 1.30
CA HIS A 212 11.52 -6.16 0.24
C HIS A 212 12.38 -7.42 0.27
N ARG A 213 12.37 -8.18 1.38
CA ARG A 213 13.09 -9.45 1.52
C ARG A 213 12.27 -10.66 1.06
N GLY A 214 10.97 -10.50 0.83
CA GLY A 214 10.06 -11.60 0.52
C GLY A 214 9.37 -12.19 1.76
N GLU A 215 9.46 -11.52 2.91
CA GLU A 215 8.77 -11.92 4.13
C GLU A 215 7.37 -11.31 4.14
N ALA A 216 6.36 -12.13 4.42
CA ALA A 216 5.03 -11.66 4.74
C ALA A 216 5.02 -11.06 6.16
N VAL A 217 4.49 -9.85 6.31
CA VAL A 217 4.37 -9.13 7.58
C VAL A 217 2.91 -8.83 7.90
N LEU A 218 2.60 -8.56 9.16
CA LEU A 218 1.20 -8.50 9.62
C LEU A 218 0.39 -7.42 8.90
N CYS A 219 0.88 -6.18 8.86
CA CYS A 219 0.22 -5.09 8.14
C CYS A 219 1.16 -3.93 7.78
N CYS A 220 0.65 -2.93 7.06
CA CYS A 220 1.39 -1.70 6.72
C CYS A 220 1.73 -0.77 7.90
N ASN A 221 1.35 -1.13 9.14
CA ASN A 221 1.86 -0.47 10.34
C ASN A 221 3.12 -1.16 10.88
N ASP A 222 3.43 -2.37 10.41
CA ASP A 222 4.60 -3.16 10.81
C ASP A 222 5.87 -2.65 10.11
N TRP A 223 6.20 -1.38 10.30
CA TRP A 223 7.27 -0.71 9.57
C TRP A 223 8.65 -1.32 9.82
N ARG A 224 8.86 -1.86 11.02
CA ARG A 224 10.09 -2.53 11.43
C ARG A 224 10.10 -4.02 11.16
N PHE A 225 9.02 -4.59 10.61
CA PHE A 225 8.85 -6.03 10.39
C PHE A 225 8.98 -6.85 11.69
N GLU A 226 8.38 -6.36 12.78
CA GLU A 226 8.38 -7.00 14.10
C GLU A 226 7.51 -8.27 14.12
N VAL A 227 6.47 -8.34 13.29
CA VAL A 227 5.54 -9.47 13.22
C VAL A 227 5.60 -10.12 11.85
N VAL A 228 6.65 -10.93 11.65
CA VAL A 228 6.82 -11.75 10.44
C VAL A 228 5.85 -12.94 10.47
N MET A 229 4.96 -12.97 9.48
CA MET A 229 3.92 -13.99 9.31
C MET A 229 4.44 -15.22 8.56
N GLY A 230 5.46 -15.08 7.72
CA GLY A 230 6.10 -16.18 6.99
C GLY A 230 7.08 -15.66 5.93
N ASP A 231 7.79 -16.55 5.26
CA ASP A 231 8.71 -16.22 4.17
C ASP A 231 8.30 -16.96 2.90
N THR A 232 8.18 -16.22 1.79
CA THR A 232 7.84 -16.76 0.47
C THR A 232 8.89 -17.72 -0.09
N ALA A 233 10.10 -17.76 0.47
CA ALA A 233 11.13 -18.74 0.13
C ALA A 233 10.84 -20.12 0.73
N GLU A 234 10.14 -20.15 1.87
CA GLU A 234 9.94 -21.35 2.68
C GLU A 234 8.55 -21.97 2.48
N ALA A 235 7.53 -21.14 2.23
CA ALA A 235 6.17 -21.59 2.03
C ALA A 235 5.42 -20.74 0.99
N PRO A 236 4.45 -21.32 0.26
CA PRO A 236 3.66 -20.56 -0.69
C PRO A 236 2.70 -19.60 0.03
N LEU A 237 2.33 -18.49 -0.63
CA LEU A 237 1.49 -17.41 -0.08
C LEU A 237 0.19 -17.93 0.55
N HIS A 238 -0.45 -18.94 -0.06
CA HIS A 238 -1.70 -19.49 0.44
C HIS A 238 -1.50 -20.28 1.75
N GLU A 239 -0.37 -20.94 1.95
CA GLU A 239 -0.04 -21.60 3.22
C GLU A 239 0.32 -20.57 4.28
N ILE A 240 1.17 -19.58 3.94
CA ILE A 240 1.48 -18.46 4.84
C ILE A 240 0.19 -17.81 5.32
N TRP A 241 -0.74 -17.48 4.41
CA TRP A 241 -2.01 -16.82 4.73
C TRP A 241 -2.92 -17.61 5.68
N ASN A 242 -2.78 -18.94 5.72
CA ASN A 242 -3.61 -19.84 6.52
C ASN A 242 -2.87 -20.49 7.71
N ASN A 243 -1.65 -20.03 8.00
CA ASN A 243 -0.85 -20.57 9.09
C ASN A 243 -1.37 -20.16 10.48
N ASP A 244 -0.78 -20.75 11.52
CA ASP A 244 -1.17 -20.50 12.91
C ASP A 244 -1.02 -19.03 13.32
N LYS A 245 0.03 -18.33 12.85
CA LYS A 245 0.20 -16.91 13.18
C LYS A 245 -0.96 -16.07 12.68
N TYR A 246 -1.38 -16.25 11.42
CA TYR A 246 -2.54 -15.54 10.89
C TYR A 246 -3.83 -15.95 11.61
N ARG A 247 -4.02 -17.24 11.90
CA ARG A 247 -5.18 -17.71 12.67
C ARG A 247 -5.28 -17.06 14.04
N THR A 248 -4.19 -17.04 14.80
CA THR A 248 -4.12 -16.40 16.11
C THR A 248 -4.47 -14.91 16.03
N TYR A 249 -3.83 -14.14 15.14
CA TYR A 249 -4.14 -12.72 15.00
C TYR A 249 -5.61 -12.46 14.61
N ARG A 250 -6.16 -13.26 13.68
CA ARG A 250 -7.56 -13.15 13.27
C ARG A 250 -8.52 -13.45 14.41
N GLU A 251 -8.29 -14.52 15.18
CA GLU A 251 -9.15 -14.88 16.32
C GLU A 251 -9.20 -13.78 17.40
N HIS A 252 -8.05 -13.21 17.74
CA HIS A 252 -8.00 -12.09 18.69
C HIS A 252 -8.75 -10.87 18.14
N LEU A 253 -8.48 -10.48 16.90
CA LEU A 253 -9.14 -9.31 16.28
C LEU A 253 -10.64 -9.51 16.07
N GLN A 254 -11.10 -10.72 15.81
CA GLN A 254 -12.54 -11.05 15.77
C GLN A 254 -13.22 -10.85 17.12
N ARG A 255 -12.52 -11.17 18.21
CA ARG A 255 -12.99 -10.95 19.59
C ARG A 255 -12.76 -9.51 20.07
N GLN A 256 -12.40 -8.59 19.15
CA GLN A 256 -12.05 -7.20 19.44
C GLN A 256 -10.89 -7.07 20.46
N ASP A 257 -10.02 -8.07 20.50
CA ASP A 257 -8.85 -8.14 21.34
C ASP A 257 -7.59 -7.72 20.55
N ARG A 258 -6.96 -6.63 20.96
CA ARG A 258 -5.74 -6.08 20.35
C ARG A 258 -4.48 -6.26 21.18
N HIS A 259 -4.47 -7.13 22.20
CA HIS A 259 -3.31 -7.27 23.09
C HIS A 259 -2.08 -7.92 22.44
N LEU A 260 -2.19 -8.47 21.23
CA LEU A 260 -1.05 -9.01 20.50
C LEU A 260 -0.05 -7.92 20.07
N PRO A 261 1.25 -8.27 19.89
CA PRO A 261 2.27 -7.34 19.41
C PRO A 261 1.84 -6.61 18.13
N LEU A 262 2.31 -5.37 17.97
CA LEU A 262 1.92 -4.39 16.95
C LEU A 262 0.47 -3.87 17.05
N CYS A 263 -0.51 -4.72 17.41
CA CYS A 263 -1.91 -4.31 17.55
C CYS A 263 -2.14 -3.51 18.83
N ALA A 264 -1.41 -3.83 19.91
CA ALA A 264 -1.58 -3.23 21.23
C ALA A 264 -1.37 -1.71 21.26
N SER A 265 -0.52 -1.18 20.37
CA SER A 265 -0.21 0.24 20.25
C SER A 265 -0.93 0.93 19.08
N CYS A 266 -1.79 0.22 18.35
CA CYS A 266 -2.38 0.72 17.11
C CYS A 266 -3.67 1.51 17.34
N ASP A 267 -3.73 2.74 16.80
CA ASP A 267 -4.90 3.61 16.87
C ASP A 267 -5.87 3.47 15.67
N TYR A 268 -5.56 2.61 14.69
CA TYR A 268 -6.41 2.42 13.52
C TYR A 268 -7.78 1.86 13.93
N ARG A 269 -8.87 2.56 13.60
CA ARG A 269 -10.24 2.16 13.97
C ARG A 269 -10.86 1.21 12.93
N GLY A 270 -10.19 0.09 12.71
CA GLY A 270 -10.72 -1.00 11.88
C GLY A 270 -12.03 -1.58 12.44
N GLN A 271 -12.79 -2.24 11.58
CA GLN A 271 -14.02 -2.94 11.92
C GLN A 271 -13.89 -4.40 11.48
N VAL A 272 -14.45 -5.34 12.25
CA VAL A 272 -14.65 -6.70 11.72
C VAL A 272 -15.91 -6.62 10.87
N ARG A 273 -15.84 -7.06 9.61
CA ARG A 273 -17.08 -7.27 8.86
C ARG A 273 -17.80 -8.44 9.53
N GLU A 274 -19.04 -8.22 9.93
CA GLU A 274 -19.96 -9.33 10.21
C GLU A 274 -20.23 -9.98 8.85
N ASP A 275 -19.83 -11.24 8.72
CA ASP A 275 -20.09 -12.05 7.51
C ASP A 275 -21.59 -12.33 7.34
#